data_AF-A0A2N1R2K1-F1
#
_entry.id   AF-A0A2N1R2K1-F1
#
_cell.length_a   1.000
_cell.length_b   1.000
_cell.length_c   1.000
_cell.angle_alpha   90.00
_cell.angle_beta   90.00
_cell.angle_gamma   90.00
#
_symmetry.space_group_name_H-M   'P 1'
#
loop_
_entity.id
_entity.type
_entity.pdbx_description
1 polymer ?
#
loop_
_entity_poly.entity_id
_entity_poly.type
_entity_poly.pdbx_seq_one_letter_code
_entity_poly.pdbx_strand_id
1 'polypeptide(L)'
;MSVDKLQYAEPFFPVAYVRNEAEFPIGGKSIVFNLSTDPLYVRGQALGFFRSTVCVHTSIDDVKRCLVISDFDREGDLDPLFEAIKKKWTLVYDATGVERHKGVQLWRSEKEKIGDVEVNMCYAATIPLNVGLHRTHWGDRPFREIHTQILGYGAMQQYAEQDLKTLYREDPMAPGVTHEPMYDRDYIYHWHQYETKTKAVFMATEMQLSEEEFEEIRDRHR
;
A
#
# COMPACT_ATOMS: atom_id res chain seq x y z
N MET A 1 1.56 13.45 20.54
CA MET A 1 0.37 12.58 20.59
C MET A 1 0.80 11.22 20.03
N SER A 2 0.27 10.13 20.57
CA SER A 2 0.55 8.75 20.13
C SER A 2 -0.29 8.35 18.92
N VAL A 3 -1.29 9.16 18.57
CA VAL A 3 -2.16 8.98 17.40
C VAL A 3 -2.17 10.28 16.59
N ASP A 4 -1.82 10.19 15.31
CA ASP A 4 -1.89 11.30 14.37
C ASP A 4 -2.88 11.00 13.24
N LYS A 5 -3.72 11.97 12.90
CA LYS A 5 -4.64 11.87 11.76
C LYS A 5 -3.94 12.31 10.49
N LEU A 6 -3.90 11.45 9.48
CA LEU A 6 -3.25 11.73 8.20
C LEU A 6 -4.26 12.23 7.18
N GLN A 7 -3.92 13.29 6.45
CA GLN A 7 -4.87 14.03 5.60
C GLN A 7 -4.88 13.57 4.13
N TYR A 8 -3.85 12.86 3.67
CA TYR A 8 -3.67 12.51 2.25
C TYR A 8 -4.85 11.74 1.62
N ALA A 9 -5.55 10.93 2.40
CA ALA A 9 -6.69 10.14 1.93
C ALA A 9 -8.06 10.81 2.19
N GLU A 10 -8.09 11.99 2.83
CA GLU A 10 -9.33 12.71 3.11
C GLU A 10 -9.95 13.32 1.84
N PRO A 11 -11.29 13.42 1.77
CA PRO A 11 -12.27 13.01 2.78
C PRO A 11 -12.73 11.54 2.61
N PHE A 12 -12.01 10.74 1.83
CA PHE A 12 -12.49 9.44 1.38
C PHE A 12 -12.22 8.31 2.37
N PHE A 13 -11.01 8.27 2.93
CA PHE A 13 -10.64 7.25 3.90
C PHE A 13 -9.92 7.92 5.08
N PRO A 14 -10.53 7.95 6.28
CA PRO A 14 -9.82 8.35 7.47
C PRO A 14 -8.65 7.41 7.74
N VAL A 15 -7.45 7.96 7.91
CA VAL A 15 -6.25 7.20 8.24
C VAL A 15 -5.63 7.76 9.52
N ALA A 16 -5.44 6.89 10.50
CA ALA A 16 -4.73 7.19 11.73
C ALA A 16 -3.36 6.49 11.75
N TYR A 17 -2.33 7.22 12.14
CA TYR A 17 -1.02 6.66 12.47
C TYR A 17 -0.92 6.50 13.98
N VAL A 18 -0.89 5.25 14.46
CA VAL A 18 -0.86 4.90 15.88
C VAL A 18 0.54 4.44 16.25
N ARG A 19 1.08 4.93 17.36
CA ARG A 19 2.45 4.66 17.82
C ARG A 19 2.55 4.53 19.33
N ASN A 20 3.41 3.60 19.76
CA ASN A 20 3.78 3.40 21.16
C ASN A 20 2.57 3.27 22.10
N GLU A 21 1.56 2.51 21.67
CA GLU A 21 0.36 2.24 22.46
C GLU A 21 0.41 0.80 22.98
N ALA A 22 0.09 0.63 24.27
CA ALA A 22 -0.05 -0.71 24.83
C ALA A 22 -1.33 -1.39 24.29
N GLU A 23 -2.40 -0.61 24.11
CA GLU A 23 -3.68 -1.04 23.58
C GLU A 23 -4.31 0.13 22.78
N PHE A 24 -4.85 -0.16 21.60
CA PHE A 24 -5.61 0.81 20.80
C PHE A 24 -6.97 0.21 20.39
N PRO A 25 -8.10 0.88 20.73
CA PRO A 25 -9.42 0.37 20.43
C PRO A 25 -9.80 0.57 18.96
N ILE A 26 -10.36 -0.47 18.34
CA ILE A 26 -10.94 -0.48 17.01
C ILE A 26 -12.47 -0.52 17.14
N GLY A 27 -13.08 0.64 16.97
CA GLY A 27 -14.53 0.82 17.12
C GLY A 27 -15.35 0.26 15.96
N GLY A 28 -14.98 0.60 14.72
CA GLY A 28 -15.66 0.16 13.49
C GLY A 28 -14.86 -0.87 12.71
N LYS A 29 -15.30 -1.21 11.49
CA LYS A 29 -14.53 -2.06 10.60
C LYS A 29 -13.36 -1.27 10.01
N SER A 30 -12.14 -1.66 10.37
CA SER A 30 -10.93 -0.94 9.99
C SER A 30 -9.85 -1.90 9.50
N ILE A 31 -9.06 -1.47 8.52
CA ILE A 31 -7.82 -2.15 8.14
C ILE A 31 -6.73 -1.70 9.11
N VAL A 32 -6.09 -2.65 9.79
CA VAL A 32 -4.91 -2.42 10.60
C VAL A 32 -3.70 -2.92 9.80
N PHE A 33 -2.72 -2.07 9.58
CA PHE A 33 -1.51 -2.36 8.81
C PHE A 33 -0.26 -2.09 9.65
N ASN A 34 0.47 -3.15 9.98
CA ASN A 34 1.66 -3.05 10.83
C ASN A 34 2.87 -2.54 10.03
N LEU A 35 3.45 -1.44 10.50
CA LEU A 35 4.64 -0.80 9.93
C LEU A 35 5.92 -1.12 10.73
N SER A 36 5.82 -1.90 11.80
CA SER A 36 6.94 -2.28 12.66
C SER A 36 7.42 -3.70 12.35
N THR A 37 8.72 -3.93 12.54
CA THR A 37 9.32 -5.27 12.56
C THR A 37 8.83 -6.09 13.75
N ASP A 38 8.45 -5.44 14.85
CA ASP A 38 7.78 -6.09 15.98
C ASP A 38 6.31 -6.37 15.64
N PRO A 39 5.79 -7.56 15.98
CA PRO A 39 4.37 -7.84 15.79
C PRO A 39 3.52 -7.00 16.76
N LEU A 40 2.38 -6.54 16.27
CA LEU A 40 1.26 -6.15 17.12
C LEU A 40 0.29 -7.33 17.24
N TYR A 41 -0.61 -7.31 18.22
CA TYR A 41 -1.51 -8.44 18.47
C TYR A 41 -2.98 -8.05 18.30
N VAL A 42 -3.76 -8.96 17.73
CA VAL A 42 -5.22 -8.89 17.70
C VAL A 42 -5.73 -10.14 18.40
N ARG A 43 -6.30 -9.99 19.60
CA ARG A 43 -6.79 -11.14 20.40
C ARG A 43 -5.70 -12.21 20.61
N GLY A 44 -4.45 -11.78 20.81
CA GLY A 44 -3.28 -12.65 20.97
C GLY A 44 -2.71 -13.23 19.66
N GLN A 45 -3.29 -12.95 18.49
CA GLN A 45 -2.75 -13.35 17.20
C GLN A 45 -1.80 -12.27 16.68
N ALA A 46 -0.57 -12.67 16.34
CA ALA A 46 0.45 -11.75 15.85
C ALA A 46 0.13 -11.27 14.42
N LEU A 47 0.18 -9.96 14.21
CA LEU A 47 0.22 -9.31 12.91
C LEU A 47 1.64 -8.80 12.67
N GLY A 48 2.41 -9.52 11.84
CA GLY A 48 3.82 -9.23 11.59
C GLY A 48 4.06 -7.99 10.72
N PHE A 49 5.33 -7.71 10.48
CA PHE A 49 5.77 -6.61 9.62
C PHE A 49 5.17 -6.68 8.23
N PHE A 50 4.69 -5.54 7.72
CA PHE A 50 4.02 -5.43 6.42
C PHE A 50 2.85 -6.40 6.23
N ARG A 51 2.21 -6.78 7.33
CA ARG A 51 0.92 -7.47 7.28
C ARG A 51 -0.19 -6.51 7.62
N SER A 52 -1.32 -6.69 6.94
CA SER A 52 -2.58 -6.07 7.33
C SER A 52 -3.66 -7.11 7.58
N THR A 53 -4.65 -6.70 8.35
CA THR A 53 -5.88 -7.45 8.55
C THR A 53 -7.04 -6.50 8.80
N VAL A 54 -8.27 -7.00 8.67
CA VAL A 54 -9.48 -6.26 9.03
C VAL A 54 -9.86 -6.59 10.47
N CYS A 55 -9.98 -5.56 11.29
CA CYS A 55 -10.42 -5.65 12.68
C CYS A 55 -11.79 -4.97 12.83
N VAL A 56 -12.65 -5.50 13.71
CA VAL A 56 -13.98 -4.93 14.02
C VAL A 56 -14.27 -5.14 15.50
N HIS A 57 -14.71 -4.09 16.21
CA HIS A 57 -15.16 -4.16 17.61
C HIS A 57 -14.17 -4.91 18.52
N THR A 58 -12.88 -4.57 18.41
CA THR A 58 -11.80 -5.22 19.16
C THR A 58 -10.71 -4.20 19.51
N SER A 59 -9.63 -4.62 20.14
CA SER A 59 -8.43 -3.82 20.34
C SER A 59 -7.23 -4.47 19.68
N ILE A 60 -6.23 -3.63 19.40
CA ILE A 60 -4.90 -4.09 19.00
C ILE A 60 -3.92 -3.76 20.12
N ASP A 61 -3.03 -4.70 20.41
CA ASP A 61 -2.11 -4.63 21.55
C ASP A 61 -0.65 -4.52 21.08
N ASP A 62 0.21 -4.00 21.94
CA ASP A 62 1.66 -3.84 21.72
C ASP A 62 2.04 -3.05 20.45
N VAL A 63 1.31 -1.98 20.16
CA VAL A 63 1.50 -1.18 18.96
C VAL A 63 2.78 -0.35 19.05
N LYS A 64 3.81 -0.73 18.28
CA LYS A 64 4.98 0.12 18.03
C LYS A 64 4.66 1.22 17.03
N ARG A 65 4.21 0.82 15.84
CA ARG A 65 3.71 1.74 14.80
C ARG A 65 2.83 1.01 13.79
N CYS A 66 1.63 1.53 13.53
CA CYS A 66 0.73 0.98 12.52
C CYS A 66 -0.14 2.07 11.89
N LEU A 67 -0.73 1.77 10.73
CA LEU A 67 -1.80 2.55 10.15
C LEU A 67 -3.14 1.88 10.42
N VAL A 68 -4.15 2.67 10.77
CA VAL A 68 -5.54 2.24 10.90
C VAL A 68 -6.37 3.01 9.87
N ILE A 69 -6.92 2.31 8.89
CA ILE A 69 -7.75 2.86 7.82
C ILE A 69 -9.20 2.47 8.11
N SER A 70 -10.07 3.47 8.22
CA SER A 70 -11.51 3.25 8.51
C SER A 70 -12.39 3.67 7.32
N ASP A 71 -13.69 3.39 7.41
CA ASP A 71 -14.71 3.75 6.42
C ASP A 71 -14.43 3.25 4.99
N PHE A 72 -13.74 2.11 4.89
CA PHE A 72 -13.46 1.44 3.63
C PHE A 72 -14.57 0.45 3.23
N ASP A 73 -15.41 0.00 4.15
CA ASP A 73 -16.40 -1.06 3.96
C ASP A 73 -17.77 -0.54 3.50
N ARG A 74 -17.77 0.51 2.68
CA ARG A 74 -18.98 1.19 2.21
C ARG A 74 -19.88 0.25 1.42
N GLU A 75 -21.15 0.20 1.80
CA GLU A 75 -22.19 -0.55 1.09
C GLU A 75 -22.86 0.30 -0.01
N GLY A 76 -23.38 -0.38 -1.04
CA GLY A 76 -24.13 0.26 -2.12
C GLY A 76 -23.29 0.69 -3.32
N ASP A 77 -23.81 1.66 -4.08
CA ASP A 77 -23.16 2.19 -5.28
C ASP A 77 -21.96 3.08 -4.91
N LEU A 78 -20.78 2.68 -5.38
CA LEU A 78 -19.52 3.38 -5.13
C LEU A 78 -19.17 4.39 -6.24
N ASP A 79 -19.94 4.48 -7.33
CA ASP A 79 -19.66 5.44 -8.41
C ASP A 79 -19.60 6.91 -7.94
N PRO A 80 -20.45 7.39 -7.02
CA PRO A 80 -20.31 8.74 -6.47
C PRO A 80 -18.98 8.99 -5.76
N LEU A 81 -18.45 7.98 -5.04
CA LEU A 81 -17.13 8.04 -4.41
C LEU A 81 -16.04 8.12 -5.46
N PHE A 82 -16.09 7.26 -6.48
CA PHE A 82 -15.10 7.24 -7.54
C PHE A 82 -15.05 8.55 -8.33
N GLU A 83 -16.21 9.15 -8.62
CA GLU A 83 -16.27 10.46 -9.27
C GLU A 83 -15.74 11.59 -8.37
N ALA A 84 -15.96 11.51 -7.06
CA ALA A 84 -15.37 12.45 -6.11
C ALA A 84 -13.84 12.29 -6.03
N ILE A 85 -13.34 11.06 -6.05
CA ILE A 85 -11.89 10.78 -6.10
C ILE A 85 -11.27 11.39 -7.35
N LYS A 86 -11.83 11.16 -8.54
CA LYS A 86 -11.30 11.72 -9.80
C LYS A 86 -11.21 13.25 -9.81
N LYS A 87 -12.12 13.93 -9.07
CA LYS A 87 -12.12 15.39 -8.95
C LYS A 87 -11.06 15.93 -8.00
N LYS A 88 -10.65 15.14 -7.01
CA LYS A 88 -9.72 15.57 -5.95
C LYS A 88 -8.29 15.08 -6.17
N TRP A 89 -8.14 13.82 -6.56
CA TRP A 89 -6.84 13.19 -6.78
C TRP A 89 -6.33 13.49 -8.18
N THR A 90 -5.02 13.37 -8.37
CA THR A 90 -4.35 13.69 -9.64
C THR A 90 -4.07 12.41 -10.41
N LEU A 91 -4.21 12.42 -11.74
CA LEU A 91 -3.74 11.31 -12.56
C LEU A 91 -2.25 11.07 -12.29
N VAL A 92 -1.85 9.80 -12.16
CA VAL A 92 -0.47 9.45 -11.84
C VAL A 92 0.50 9.95 -12.91
N TYR A 93 0.10 9.90 -14.19
CA TYR A 93 0.90 10.47 -15.27
C TYR A 93 1.11 11.98 -15.10
N ASP A 94 0.05 12.74 -14.83
CA ASP A 94 0.14 14.19 -14.65
C ASP A 94 1.01 14.56 -13.44
N ALA A 95 0.99 13.74 -12.38
CA ALA A 95 1.79 13.95 -11.18
C ALA A 95 3.27 13.56 -11.33
N THR A 96 3.63 12.64 -12.24
CA THR A 96 4.96 12.01 -12.27
C THR A 96 5.70 12.15 -13.60
N GLY A 97 5.00 12.37 -14.71
CA GLY A 97 5.56 12.37 -16.06
C GLY A 97 6.08 11.02 -16.54
N VAL A 98 5.86 9.92 -15.79
CA VAL A 98 6.39 8.60 -16.14
C VAL A 98 5.59 8.02 -17.32
N GLU A 99 6.24 7.82 -18.47
CA GLU A 99 5.60 7.39 -19.72
C GLU A 99 4.74 6.12 -19.60
N ARG A 100 5.11 5.17 -18.73
CA ARG A 100 4.32 3.94 -18.53
C ARG A 100 2.89 4.19 -18.02
N HIS A 101 2.66 5.33 -17.38
CA HIS A 101 1.34 5.73 -16.87
C HIS A 101 0.54 6.56 -17.88
N LYS A 102 1.09 6.87 -19.05
CA LYS A 102 0.42 7.70 -20.05
C LYS A 102 -0.86 7.02 -20.55
N GLY A 103 -1.99 7.71 -20.41
CA GLY A 103 -3.31 7.17 -20.76
C GLY A 103 -3.84 6.12 -19.78
N VAL A 104 -3.11 5.80 -18.71
CA VAL A 104 -3.57 4.89 -17.65
C VAL A 104 -4.52 5.64 -16.73
N GLN A 105 -5.72 5.09 -16.53
CA GLN A 105 -6.76 5.64 -15.66
C GLN A 105 -6.48 5.33 -14.19
N LEU A 106 -5.35 5.83 -13.71
CA LEU A 106 -4.86 5.68 -12.34
C LEU A 106 -4.71 7.08 -11.72
N TRP A 107 -5.44 7.34 -10.65
CA TRP A 107 -5.35 8.57 -9.86
C TRP A 107 -4.61 8.29 -8.57
N ARG A 108 -3.94 9.29 -8.01
CA ARG A 108 -3.31 9.20 -6.69
C ARG A 108 -3.61 10.40 -5.82
N SER A 109 -3.67 10.16 -4.52
CA SER A 109 -3.58 11.23 -3.55
C SER A 109 -2.20 11.89 -3.53
N GLU A 110 -2.09 12.97 -2.76
CA GLU A 110 -0.80 13.47 -2.29
C GLU A 110 -0.04 12.37 -1.54
N LYS A 111 1.29 12.50 -1.50
CA LYS A 111 2.17 11.65 -0.70
C LYS A 111 2.30 12.26 0.69
N GLU A 112 2.13 11.43 1.71
CA GLU A 112 2.37 11.78 3.10
C GLU A 112 3.64 11.10 3.59
N LYS A 113 4.54 11.87 4.23
CA LYS A 113 5.78 11.33 4.79
C LYS A 113 5.68 11.19 6.31
N ILE A 114 5.93 9.99 6.79
CA ILE A 114 5.82 9.59 8.20
C ILE A 114 7.13 8.94 8.62
N GLY A 115 8.10 9.76 9.01
CA GLY A 115 9.46 9.28 9.31
C GLY A 115 10.15 8.74 8.05
N ASP A 116 10.48 7.45 8.08
CA ASP A 116 11.10 6.62 7.03
C ASP A 116 10.10 6.06 6.01
N VAL A 117 8.79 6.31 6.19
CA VAL A 117 7.74 5.80 5.31
C VAL A 117 7.09 6.94 4.53
N GLU A 118 6.82 6.73 3.25
CA GLU A 118 5.93 7.54 2.44
C GLU A 118 4.71 6.72 2.04
N VAL A 119 3.51 7.32 2.13
CA VAL A 119 2.26 6.66 1.76
C VAL A 119 1.42 7.52 0.84
N ASN A 120 0.68 6.88 -0.07
CA ASN A 120 -0.39 7.50 -0.82
C ASN A 120 -1.47 6.47 -1.21
N MET A 121 -2.67 6.94 -1.48
CA MET A 121 -3.71 6.12 -2.09
C MET A 121 -3.67 6.21 -3.61
N CYS A 122 -4.06 5.13 -4.28
CA CYS A 122 -4.20 5.03 -5.72
C CYS A 122 -5.58 4.49 -6.07
N TYR A 123 -6.29 5.15 -6.99
CA TYR A 123 -7.55 4.70 -7.54
C TYR A 123 -7.36 4.23 -8.99
N ALA A 124 -7.58 2.95 -9.23
CA ALA A 124 -7.55 2.31 -10.53
C ALA A 124 -8.98 2.16 -11.09
N ALA A 125 -9.30 2.91 -12.14
CA ALA A 125 -10.68 3.11 -12.58
C ALA A 125 -11.15 2.21 -13.73
N THR A 126 -10.27 1.45 -14.38
CA THR A 126 -10.63 0.53 -15.48
C THR A 126 -10.46 -0.93 -15.08
N ILE A 127 -11.10 -1.83 -15.82
CA ILE A 127 -11.06 -3.27 -15.59
C ILE A 127 -10.84 -3.97 -16.94
N PRO A 128 -9.73 -4.71 -17.12
CA PRO A 128 -8.52 -4.62 -16.32
C PRO A 128 -7.86 -3.24 -16.50
N LEU A 129 -7.14 -2.80 -15.48
CA LEU A 129 -6.15 -1.74 -15.57
C LEU A 129 -4.81 -2.38 -15.27
N ASN A 130 -3.93 -2.38 -16.27
CA ASN A 130 -2.53 -2.73 -16.10
C ASN A 130 -1.78 -1.44 -15.83
N VAL A 131 -1.22 -1.28 -14.63
CA VAL A 131 -0.42 -0.09 -14.26
C VAL A 131 0.94 -0.02 -14.99
N GLY A 132 1.25 -1.05 -15.80
CA GLY A 132 2.46 -1.17 -16.60
C GLY A 132 3.52 -2.02 -15.91
N LEU A 133 4.05 -3.01 -16.63
CA LEU A 133 5.16 -3.83 -16.16
C LEU A 133 6.39 -2.98 -15.87
N HIS A 134 6.93 -3.13 -14.67
CA HIS A 134 8.16 -2.47 -14.28
C HIS A 134 8.93 -3.30 -13.25
N ARG A 135 10.21 -2.97 -13.13
CA ARG A 135 11.10 -3.50 -12.09
C ARG A 135 11.96 -2.43 -11.43
N THR A 136 11.89 -1.20 -11.94
CA THR A 136 12.61 -0.05 -11.42
C THR A 136 11.64 0.89 -10.73
N HIS A 137 12.06 1.34 -9.55
CA HIS A 137 11.42 2.40 -8.80
C HIS A 137 12.18 3.70 -8.99
N TRP A 138 11.55 4.80 -8.58
CA TRP A 138 12.10 6.15 -8.72
C TRP A 138 13.12 6.42 -7.60
N GLY A 139 14.02 7.39 -7.81
CA GLY A 139 15.05 7.75 -6.83
C GLY A 139 16.34 6.92 -6.92
N ASP A 140 17.36 7.37 -6.18
CA ASP A 140 18.73 6.85 -6.29
C ASP A 140 19.04 5.71 -5.31
N ARG A 141 18.16 5.47 -4.32
CA ARG A 141 18.31 4.42 -3.32
C ARG A 141 17.17 3.40 -3.43
N PRO A 142 17.46 2.10 -3.25
CA PRO A 142 16.40 1.10 -3.15
C PRO A 142 15.53 1.37 -1.92
N PHE A 143 14.25 1.05 -2.04
CA PHE A 143 13.28 1.13 -0.95
C PHE A 143 12.28 -0.03 -1.04
N ARG A 144 11.57 -0.27 0.05
CA ARG A 144 10.56 -1.32 0.14
C ARG A 144 9.20 -0.74 -0.23
N GLU A 145 8.61 -1.22 -1.30
CA GLU A 145 7.26 -0.90 -1.71
C GLU A 145 6.35 -2.08 -1.36
N ILE A 146 5.24 -1.76 -0.73
CA ILE A 146 4.15 -2.70 -0.50
C ILE A 146 2.81 -2.00 -0.72
N HIS A 147 1.84 -2.74 -1.25
CA HIS A 147 0.49 -2.27 -1.49
C HIS A 147 -0.51 -2.97 -0.57
N THR A 148 -1.41 -2.19 -0.01
CA THR A 148 -2.53 -2.67 0.80
C THR A 148 -3.83 -2.35 0.09
N GLN A 149 -4.65 -3.37 -0.18
CA GLN A 149 -5.95 -3.16 -0.83
C GLN A 149 -6.93 -2.48 0.13
N ILE A 150 -7.53 -1.37 -0.29
CA ILE A 150 -8.51 -0.62 0.51
C ILE A 150 -9.93 -0.92 0.04
N LEU A 151 -10.17 -0.89 -1.27
CA LEU A 151 -11.46 -1.14 -1.90
C LEU A 151 -11.32 -1.95 -3.17
N GLY A 152 -12.32 -2.75 -3.49
CA GLY A 152 -12.34 -3.57 -4.70
C GLY A 152 -11.33 -4.72 -4.67
N TYR A 153 -11.17 -5.37 -5.82
CA TYR A 153 -10.34 -6.55 -5.98
C TYR A 153 -9.34 -6.37 -7.12
N GLY A 154 -8.17 -6.98 -6.95
CA GLY A 154 -7.09 -6.96 -7.92
C GLY A 154 -6.12 -8.11 -7.69
N ALA A 155 -4.96 -8.00 -8.31
CA ALA A 155 -3.86 -8.92 -8.11
C ALA A 155 -2.52 -8.21 -8.28
N MET A 156 -1.56 -8.56 -7.44
CA MET A 156 -0.15 -8.22 -7.65
C MET A 156 0.51 -9.37 -8.41
N GLN A 157 1.06 -9.07 -9.57
CA GLN A 157 1.56 -10.07 -10.51
C GLN A 157 3.07 -9.89 -10.71
N GLN A 158 3.80 -11.00 -10.78
CA GLN A 158 5.25 -11.02 -11.04
C GLN A 158 5.60 -11.91 -12.24
N TYR A 159 6.55 -11.44 -13.03
CA TYR A 159 6.89 -11.93 -14.36
C TYR A 159 8.41 -12.15 -14.49
N ALA A 160 8.80 -13.19 -15.22
CA ALA A 160 10.22 -13.50 -15.41
C ALA A 160 10.89 -12.47 -16.33
N GLU A 161 10.14 -11.95 -17.31
CA GLU A 161 10.59 -10.98 -18.31
C GLU A 161 9.60 -9.81 -18.41
N GLN A 162 9.92 -8.81 -19.23
CA GLN A 162 8.98 -7.74 -19.58
C GLN A 162 7.91 -8.24 -20.57
N ASP A 163 7.29 -9.39 -20.28
CA ASP A 163 6.28 -10.05 -21.09
C ASP A 163 5.22 -10.67 -20.18
N LEU A 164 3.96 -10.29 -20.40
CA LEU A 164 2.80 -10.80 -19.66
C LEU A 164 2.62 -12.33 -19.76
N LYS A 165 3.21 -12.97 -20.77
CA LYS A 165 3.19 -14.44 -20.91
C LYS A 165 4.11 -15.16 -19.93
N THR A 166 4.97 -14.43 -19.25
CA THR A 166 5.97 -14.99 -18.32
C THR A 166 5.54 -14.87 -16.86
N LEU A 167 4.23 -14.72 -16.59
CA LEU A 167 3.65 -14.72 -15.25
C LEU A 167 4.07 -15.99 -14.50
N TYR A 168 4.74 -15.83 -13.36
CA TYR A 168 5.15 -16.97 -12.51
C TYR A 168 4.56 -16.90 -11.10
N ARG A 169 4.02 -15.75 -10.69
CA ARG A 169 3.38 -15.57 -9.38
C ARG A 169 2.31 -14.49 -9.45
N GLU A 170 1.21 -14.74 -8.75
CA GLU A 170 0.10 -13.82 -8.59
C GLU A 170 -0.41 -13.90 -7.14
N ASP A 171 -0.48 -12.74 -6.48
CA ASP A 171 -1.01 -12.61 -5.12
C ASP A 171 -2.38 -11.90 -5.21
N PRO A 172 -3.50 -12.55 -4.83
CA PRO A 172 -4.83 -11.96 -4.91
C PRO A 172 -4.99 -10.85 -3.88
N MET A 173 -5.60 -9.74 -4.30
CA MET A 173 -5.81 -8.56 -3.45
C MET A 173 -7.29 -8.35 -3.18
N ALA A 174 -7.66 -8.34 -1.90
CA ALA A 174 -9.00 -8.05 -1.40
C ALA A 174 -8.89 -7.04 -0.24
N PRO A 175 -9.93 -6.24 0.07
CA PRO A 175 -9.85 -5.21 1.11
C PRO A 175 -9.26 -5.72 2.43
N GLY A 176 -8.19 -5.06 2.89
CA GLY A 176 -7.43 -5.44 4.08
C GLY A 176 -6.30 -6.43 3.87
N VAL A 177 -6.00 -6.82 2.62
CA VAL A 177 -4.81 -7.61 2.25
C VAL A 177 -3.66 -6.70 1.85
N THR A 178 -2.50 -6.93 2.46
CA THR A 178 -1.19 -6.46 1.99
C THR A 178 -0.50 -7.65 1.31
N HIS A 179 0.03 -7.47 0.10
CA HIS A 179 0.77 -8.54 -0.57
C HIS A 179 2.11 -8.82 0.14
N GLU A 180 2.78 -9.92 -0.22
CA GLU A 180 4.15 -10.14 0.26
C GLU A 180 5.14 -9.22 -0.47
N PRO A 181 6.26 -8.84 0.16
CA PRO A 181 7.36 -8.18 -0.53
C PRO A 181 7.72 -8.84 -1.87
N MET A 182 7.81 -8.02 -2.93
CA MET A 182 8.18 -8.47 -4.29
C MET A 182 9.67 -8.22 -4.61
N TYR A 183 10.38 -7.54 -3.72
CA TYR A 183 11.81 -7.36 -3.82
C TYR A 183 12.54 -8.59 -3.26
N ASP A 184 13.71 -8.89 -3.82
CA ASP A 184 14.60 -9.94 -3.32
C ASP A 184 15.49 -9.44 -2.15
N ARG A 185 16.42 -10.30 -1.70
CA ARG A 185 17.37 -9.99 -0.63
C ARG A 185 18.32 -8.80 -0.91
N ASP A 186 18.44 -8.39 -2.16
CA ASP A 186 19.26 -7.29 -2.64
C ASP A 186 18.37 -6.07 -2.97
N TYR A 187 17.09 -6.12 -2.58
CA TYR A 187 16.07 -5.11 -2.84
C TYR A 187 15.82 -4.86 -4.34
N ILE A 188 16.11 -5.86 -5.16
CA ILE A 188 15.85 -5.85 -6.58
C ILE A 188 14.44 -6.37 -6.80
N TYR A 189 13.63 -5.61 -7.55
CA TYR A 189 12.30 -6.07 -7.96
C TYR A 189 12.42 -6.88 -9.26
N HIS A 190 11.60 -7.93 -9.34
CA HIS A 190 11.30 -8.59 -10.60
C HIS A 190 10.31 -7.74 -11.41
N TRP A 191 10.05 -8.11 -12.67
CA TRP A 191 9.00 -7.46 -13.44
C TRP A 191 7.66 -7.70 -12.75
N HIS A 192 6.93 -6.63 -12.45
CA HIS A 192 5.66 -6.72 -11.76
C HIS A 192 4.67 -5.65 -12.21
N GLN A 193 3.40 -5.89 -11.92
CA GLN A 193 2.32 -4.92 -12.06
C GLN A 193 1.17 -5.24 -11.10
N TYR A 194 0.35 -4.23 -10.83
CA TYR A 194 -1.00 -4.42 -10.30
C TYR A 194 -2.00 -4.52 -11.46
N GLU A 195 -2.89 -5.52 -11.39
CA GLU A 195 -4.04 -5.67 -12.28
C GLU A 195 -5.34 -5.58 -11.47
N THR A 196 -6.28 -4.73 -11.90
CA THR A 196 -7.62 -4.68 -11.32
C THR A 196 -8.53 -5.79 -11.84
N LYS A 197 -9.30 -6.39 -10.92
CA LYS A 197 -10.47 -7.23 -11.25
C LYS A 197 -11.78 -6.47 -11.06
N THR A 198 -11.77 -5.43 -10.24
CA THR A 198 -12.82 -4.40 -10.14
C THR A 198 -12.21 -3.00 -10.13
N LYS A 199 -13.01 -1.94 -10.28
CA LYS A 199 -12.59 -0.60 -9.86
C LYS A 199 -12.10 -0.69 -8.41
N ALA A 200 -10.93 -0.14 -8.13
CA ALA A 200 -10.22 -0.46 -6.89
C ALA A 200 -9.43 0.73 -6.35
N VAL A 201 -9.34 0.79 -5.02
CA VAL A 201 -8.41 1.69 -4.32
C VAL A 201 -7.42 0.85 -3.55
N PHE A 202 -6.14 1.14 -3.71
CA PHE A 202 -5.06 0.54 -2.92
C PHE A 202 -4.16 1.63 -2.36
N MET A 203 -3.52 1.36 -1.23
CA MET A 203 -2.52 2.23 -0.63
C MET A 203 -1.14 1.74 -1.04
N ALA A 204 -0.30 2.62 -1.60
CA ALA A 204 1.12 2.37 -1.76
C ALA A 204 1.86 2.85 -0.51
N THR A 205 2.74 2.00 0.00
CA THR A 205 3.63 2.28 1.14
C THR A 205 5.06 2.05 0.70
N GLU A 206 5.87 3.09 0.76
CA GLU A 206 7.27 3.09 0.38
C GLU A 206 8.12 3.35 1.64
N MET A 207 8.86 2.36 2.12
CA MET A 207 9.72 2.47 3.30
C MET A 207 11.18 2.52 2.88
N GLN A 208 11.86 3.59 3.30
CA GLN A 208 13.30 3.77 3.10
C GLN A 208 14.08 2.71 3.87
N LEU A 209 15.22 2.30 3.32
CA LEU A 209 16.16 1.46 4.04
C LEU A 209 16.86 2.25 5.15
N SER A 210 17.22 1.58 6.23
CA SER A 210 18.17 2.16 7.19
C SER A 210 19.54 2.34 6.54
N GLU A 211 20.39 3.20 7.11
CA GLU A 211 21.77 3.35 6.62
C GLU A 211 22.56 2.04 6.72
N GLU A 212 22.32 1.23 7.76
CA GLU A 212 22.93 -0.08 7.93
C GLU A 212 22.53 -1.04 6.81
N GLU A 213 21.23 -1.14 6.51
CA GLU A 213 20.71 -1.98 5.43
C GLU A 213 21.25 -1.55 4.06
N PHE A 214 21.36 -0.24 3.83
CA PHE A 214 21.90 0.28 2.58
C PHE A 214 23.40 -0.03 2.42
N GLU A 215 24.16 0.09 3.50
CA GLU A 215 25.59 -0.22 3.52
C GLU A 215 25.86 -1.72 3.31
N GLU A 216 25.06 -2.60 3.93
CA GLU A 216 25.14 -4.06 3.72
C GLU A 216 24.91 -4.47 2.25
N ILE A 217 24.01 -3.79 1.54
CA ILE A 217 23.80 -4.03 0.10
C ILE A 217 25.03 -3.57 -0.67
N ARG A 218 25.54 -2.37 -0.37
CA ARG A 218 26.68 -1.80 -1.09
C ARG A 218 27.91 -2.68 -0.97
N ASP A 219 28.17 -3.23 0.21
CA ASP A 219 29.33 -4.09 0.45
C ASP A 219 29.19 -5.47 -0.20
N ARG A 220 27.98 -6.02 -0.36
CA ARG A 220 27.75 -7.27 -1.13
C ARG A 220 28.07 -7.14 -2.62
N HIS A 221 28.03 -5.92 -3.16
CA HIS A 221 28.27 -5.63 -4.58
C HIS A 221 29.65 -5.04 -4.87
N ARG A 222 30.54 -4.95 -3.85
CA ARG A 222 31.96 -4.60 -4.00
C ARG A 222 32.82 -5.84 -4.13
#